data_AF-A0A3G4R2P7-F1
#
_entry.id   AF-A0A3G4R2P7-F1
#
_cell.length_a   1.000
_cell.length_b   1.000
_cell.length_c   1.000
_cell.angle_alpha   90.00
_cell.angle_beta   90.00
_cell.angle_gamma   90.00
#
_symmetry.space_group_name_H-M   'P 1'
#
loop_
_entity.id
_entity.type
_entity.pdbx_description
1 polymer ?
#
loop_
_entity_poly.entity_id
_entity_poly.type
_entity_poly.pdbx_seq_one_letter_code
_entity_poly.pdbx_strand_id
1 'polypeptide(L)'
;IAKSKIREKEPIVWEILQEVMQGHPVLLNRAPTLHRLGIQAFQPILVEGRAIYLHPLVCKGFNADFDGDQMAVHVPLSLEAQAEARLLMFSHMNLLSPAIGDPISVPT
;
A
#
# COMPACT_ATOMS: atom_id res chain seq x y z
N ILE A 1 18.37 19.21 14.54
CA ILE A 1 19.18 18.93 13.33
C ILE A 1 18.38 18.07 12.34
N ALA A 2 18.09 16.79 12.61
CA ALA A 2 17.36 15.91 11.67
C ALA A 2 16.02 16.48 11.15
N LYS A 3 15.18 17.02 12.05
CA LYS A 3 13.92 17.68 11.68
C LYS A 3 14.10 18.84 10.68
N SER A 4 15.21 19.58 10.76
CA SER A 4 15.51 20.68 9.82
C SER A 4 15.85 20.11 8.44
N LYS A 5 16.75 19.12 8.39
CA LYS A 5 17.18 18.47 7.14
C LYS A 5 15.99 17.90 6.35
N ILE A 6 15.03 17.28 7.05
CA ILE A 6 13.80 16.76 6.46
C ILE A 6 12.93 17.91 5.91
N ARG A 7 12.75 18.99 6.69
CA ARG A 7 11.94 20.15 6.27
C ARG A 7 12.54 20.87 5.07
N GLU A 8 13.86 20.96 5.02
CA GLU A 8 14.63 21.59 3.94
C GLU A 8 14.82 20.65 2.73
N LYS A 9 14.38 19.38 2.83
CA LYS A 9 14.49 18.36 1.79
C LYS A 9 15.92 18.17 1.28
N GLU A 10 16.88 18.13 2.19
CA GLU A 10 18.28 17.88 1.84
C GLU A 10 18.42 16.55 1.07
N PRO A 11 19.35 16.44 0.09
CA PRO A 11 19.47 15.25 -0.76
C PRO A 11 19.59 13.93 0.01
N ILE A 12 20.32 13.94 1.14
CA ILE A 12 20.53 12.77 2.01
C ILE A 12 19.21 12.15 2.53
N VAL A 13 18.14 12.95 2.64
CA VAL A 13 16.83 12.48 3.12
C VAL A 13 16.26 11.42 2.17
N TRP A 14 16.50 11.54 0.86
CA TRP A 14 15.98 10.59 -0.12
C TRP A 14 16.67 9.23 -0.04
N GLU A 15 17.98 9.22 0.19
CA GLU A 15 18.75 7.99 0.40
C GLU A 15 18.27 7.26 1.67
N ILE A 16 18.13 7.98 2.78
CA ILE A 16 17.62 7.43 4.04
C ILE A 16 16.17 6.96 3.90
N LEU A 17 15.33 7.69 3.17
CA LEU A 17 13.93 7.31 2.95
C LEU A 17 13.82 5.98 2.20
N GLN A 18 14.64 5.76 1.17
CA GLN A 18 14.71 4.47 0.47
C GLN A 18 15.11 3.33 1.40
N GLU A 19 16.12 3.55 2.25
CA GLU A 19 16.58 2.55 3.23
C GLU A 19 15.47 2.21 4.25
N VAL A 20 14.84 3.22 4.85
CA VAL A 20 13.77 3.05 5.85
C VAL A 20 12.54 2.36 5.26
N MET A 21 12.22 2.62 3.99
CA MET A 21 11.08 2.00 3.32
C MET A 21 11.33 0.54 2.96
N GLN A 22 12.59 0.12 2.84
CA GLN A 22 12.92 -1.24 2.42
C GLN A 22 12.45 -2.24 3.48
N GLY A 23 11.48 -3.09 3.10
CA GLY A 23 10.87 -4.00 4.04
C GLY A 23 9.97 -3.32 5.09
N HIS A 24 9.46 -2.13 4.83
CA HIS A 24 8.40 -1.53 5.64
C HIS A 24 7.09 -1.53 4.85
N PRO A 25 6.17 -2.49 5.08
CA PRO A 25 4.92 -2.53 4.33
C PRO A 25 4.05 -1.31 4.65
N VAL A 26 3.26 -0.88 3.68
CA VAL A 26 2.19 0.13 3.89
C VAL A 26 0.84 -0.48 3.56
N LEU A 27 -0.22 0.00 4.19
CA LEU A 27 -1.59 -0.43 3.89
C LEU A 27 -2.26 0.61 2.99
N LEU A 28 -2.82 0.15 1.89
CA LEU A 28 -3.72 0.95 1.05
C LEU A 28 -5.17 0.60 1.37
N ASN A 29 -6.02 1.60 1.49
CA ASN A 29 -7.45 1.47 1.72
C ASN A 29 -8.24 2.38 0.76
N ARG A 30 -9.30 1.86 0.16
CA ARG A 30 -10.28 2.65 -0.59
C ARG A 30 -11.64 2.61 0.09
N ALA A 31 -12.25 3.78 0.29
CA ALA A 31 -13.59 3.89 0.85
C ALA A 31 -14.68 3.76 -0.25
N PRO A 32 -15.83 3.14 0.03
CA PRO A 32 -16.16 2.40 1.25
C PRO A 32 -15.51 1.01 1.30
N THR A 33 -15.08 0.57 2.47
CA THR A 33 -14.49 -0.77 2.66
C THR A 33 -15.61 -1.81 2.79
N LEU A 34 -15.94 -2.50 1.70
CA LEU A 34 -17.04 -3.49 1.67
C LEU A 34 -16.64 -4.88 2.19
N HIS A 35 -15.36 -5.23 2.06
CA HIS A 35 -14.81 -6.51 2.46
C HIS A 35 -13.32 -6.38 2.76
N ARG A 36 -12.72 -7.43 3.35
CA ARG A 36 -11.31 -7.39 3.79
C ARG A 36 -10.31 -6.97 2.71
N LEU A 37 -10.56 -7.29 1.44
CA LEU A 37 -9.67 -6.92 0.32
C LEU A 37 -9.71 -5.43 -0.04
N GLY A 38 -10.62 -4.65 0.57
CA GLY A 38 -10.63 -3.19 0.46
C GLY A 38 -9.51 -2.53 1.28
N ILE A 39 -8.75 -3.31 2.05
CA ILE A 39 -7.48 -2.91 2.67
C ILE A 39 -6.43 -3.99 2.37
N GLN A 40 -5.31 -3.62 1.75
CA GLN A 40 -4.21 -4.55 1.48
C GLN A 40 -2.85 -3.92 1.75
N ALA A 41 -1.88 -4.76 2.10
CA ALA A 41 -0.51 -4.35 2.32
C ALA A 41 0.32 -4.46 1.03
N PHE A 42 1.24 -3.51 0.85
CA PHE A 42 2.18 -3.44 -0.26
C PHE A 42 3.57 -3.04 0.23
N GLN A 43 4.59 -3.45 -0.50
CA GLN A 43 5.92 -2.83 -0.39
C GLN A 43 5.85 -1.50 -1.14
N PRO A 44 6.06 -0.35 -0.47
CA PRO A 44 6.03 0.93 -1.16
C PRO A 44 7.28 1.09 -2.05
N ILE A 45 7.08 1.74 -3.19
CA ILE A 45 8.12 2.13 -4.15
C ILE A 45 8.01 3.65 -4.31
N LEU A 46 9.12 4.37 -4.14
CA LEU A 46 9.14 5.80 -4.39
C LEU A 46 8.94 6.06 -5.89
N VAL A 47 8.00 6.95 -6.19
CA VAL A 47 7.66 7.39 -7.53
C VAL A 47 7.66 8.92 -7.58
N GLU A 48 7.90 9.46 -8.76
CA GLU A 48 7.74 10.89 -9.00
C GLU A 48 6.25 11.27 -9.10
N GLY A 49 5.93 12.49 -8.67
CA GLY A 49 4.57 13.04 -8.70
C GLY A 49 3.84 12.96 -7.36
N ARG A 50 2.51 13.09 -7.40
CA ARG A 50 1.63 13.17 -6.21
C ARG A 50 0.51 12.12 -6.20
N ALA A 51 0.48 11.24 -7.20
CA ALA A 51 -0.53 10.20 -7.31
C ALA A 51 0.01 8.88 -6.73
N ILE A 52 -0.88 8.07 -6.15
CA ILE A 52 -0.57 6.71 -5.73
C ILE A 52 -0.68 5.81 -6.95
N TYR A 53 0.33 4.98 -7.17
CA TYR A 53 0.34 4.00 -8.26
C TYR A 53 -0.18 2.69 -7.69
N LEU A 54 -1.27 2.18 -8.27
CA LEU A 54 -1.92 0.95 -7.84
C LEU A 54 -1.71 -0.15 -8.87
N HIS A 55 -1.43 -1.36 -8.42
CA HIS A 55 -1.28 -2.50 -9.32
C HIS A 55 -2.63 -2.84 -9.99
N PRO A 56 -2.71 -3.02 -11.32
CA PRO A 56 -3.99 -3.21 -12.02
C PRO A 56 -4.81 -4.40 -11.49
N LEU A 57 -4.16 -5.53 -11.17
CA LEU A 57 -4.85 -6.74 -10.69
C LEU A 57 -5.48 -6.63 -9.30
N VAL A 58 -5.18 -5.58 -8.51
CA VAL A 58 -5.86 -5.38 -7.22
C VAL A 58 -7.07 -4.43 -7.33
N CYS A 59 -7.27 -3.79 -8.49
CA CYS A 59 -8.34 -2.80 -8.67
C CYS A 59 -9.73 -3.40 -8.38
N LYS A 60 -9.99 -4.63 -8.86
CA LYS A 60 -11.23 -5.36 -8.56
C LYS A 60 -11.44 -5.58 -7.06
N GLY A 61 -10.38 -5.87 -6.31
CA GLY A 61 -10.44 -6.02 -4.85
C GLY A 61 -10.70 -4.71 -4.10
N PHE A 62 -10.32 -3.57 -4.67
CA PHE A 62 -10.67 -2.25 -4.11
C PHE A 62 -11.97 -1.68 -4.67
N ASN A 63 -12.56 -2.32 -5.68
CA ASN A 63 -13.58 -1.74 -6.55
C ASN A 63 -13.17 -0.38 -7.13
N ALA A 64 -11.87 -0.20 -7.41
CA ALA A 64 -11.27 1.06 -7.81
C ALA A 64 -11.31 1.23 -9.34
N ASP A 65 -11.63 2.44 -9.77
CA ASP A 65 -11.39 2.95 -11.11
C ASP A 65 -10.35 4.09 -11.05
N PHE A 66 -10.09 4.74 -12.19
CA PHE A 66 -9.06 5.78 -12.30
C PHE A 66 -9.62 7.09 -12.85
N ASP A 67 -10.86 7.43 -12.48
CA ASP A 67 -11.54 8.65 -12.92
C ASP A 67 -11.49 9.81 -11.90
N GLY A 68 -10.82 9.59 -10.76
CA GLY A 68 -10.72 10.55 -9.66
C GLY A 68 -10.69 9.92 -8.27
N ASP A 69 -10.80 8.59 -8.19
CA ASP A 69 -10.70 7.81 -6.97
C ASP A 69 -9.48 8.17 -6.09
N GLN A 70 -9.71 8.16 -4.77
CA GLN A 70 -8.70 8.43 -3.75
C GLN A 70 -8.53 7.23 -2.82
N MET A 71 -7.31 7.02 -2.34
CA MET A 71 -6.98 5.98 -1.38
C MET A 71 -6.20 6.54 -0.19
N ALA A 72 -6.46 6.00 0.99
CA ALA A 72 -5.69 6.29 2.19
C ALA A 72 -4.49 5.35 2.30
N VAL A 73 -3.39 5.88 2.83
CA VAL A 73 -2.18 5.11 3.17
C VAL A 73 -2.03 5.07 4.68
N HIS A 74 -1.83 3.88 5.24
CA HIS A 74 -1.51 3.71 6.67
C HIS A 74 -0.14 3.06 6.82
N VAL A 75 0.65 3.54 7.79
CA VAL A 75 1.98 3.01 8.11
C VAL A 75 1.90 2.18 9.40
N PRO A 76 2.03 0.84 9.35
CA PRO A 76 2.12 0.00 10.53
C PRO A 76 3.38 0.35 11.32
N LEU A 77 3.25 0.66 12.61
CA LEU A 77 4.37 1.13 13.44
C LEU A 77 5.05 -0.01 14.21
N SER A 78 4.28 -0.82 14.95
CA SER A 78 4.84 -1.89 15.77
C SER A 78 5.33 -3.06 14.91
N LEU A 79 6.22 -3.89 15.46
CA LEU A 79 6.73 -5.07 14.76
C LEU A 79 5.61 -6.08 14.50
N GLU A 80 4.66 -6.20 15.42
CA GLU A 80 3.48 -7.05 15.29
C GLU A 80 2.61 -6.57 14.14
N ALA A 81 2.32 -5.27 14.06
CA ALA A 81 1.52 -4.70 12.98
C ALA A 81 2.20 -4.84 11.61
N GLN A 82 3.53 -4.69 11.55
CA GLN A 82 4.29 -4.96 10.33
C GLN A 82 4.28 -6.45 9.95
N ALA A 83 4.36 -7.35 10.94
CA ALA A 83 4.26 -8.79 10.71
C ALA A 83 2.87 -9.20 10.21
N GLU A 84 1.79 -8.68 10.79
CA GLU A 84 0.42 -8.89 10.34
C GLU A 84 0.22 -8.37 8.90
N ALA A 85 0.73 -7.16 8.60
CA ALA A 85 0.69 -6.62 7.25
C ALA A 85 1.37 -7.55 6.23
N ARG A 86 2.51 -8.15 6.61
CA ARG A 86 3.28 -9.07 5.76
C ARG A 86 2.64 -10.43 5.57
N LEU A 87 2.18 -11.03 6.66
CA LEU A 87 1.73 -12.41 6.66
C LEU A 87 0.25 -12.53 6.27
N LEU A 88 -0.58 -11.54 6.61
CA LEU A 88 -2.03 -11.64 6.47
C LEU A 88 -2.58 -10.73 5.39
N MET A 89 -2.06 -9.50 5.28
CA MET A 89 -2.69 -8.46 4.46
C MET A 89 -2.01 -8.23 3.11
N PHE A 90 -0.83 -8.82 2.86
CA PHE A 90 -0.08 -8.55 1.64
C PHE A 90 -0.88 -8.99 0.42
N SER A 91 -0.89 -8.14 -0.62
CA SER A 91 -1.70 -8.33 -1.83
C SER A 91 -1.48 -9.69 -2.51
N HIS A 92 -0.22 -10.14 -2.62
CA HIS A 92 0.10 -11.44 -3.24
C HIS A 92 -0.34 -12.67 -2.42
N MET A 93 -0.71 -12.49 -1.14
CA MET A 93 -1.32 -13.54 -0.31
C MET A 93 -2.85 -13.59 -0.44
N ASN A 94 -3.45 -12.59 -1.09
CA ASN A 94 -4.89 -12.34 -1.09
C ASN A 94 -5.48 -12.34 -2.52
N LEU A 95 -5.17 -13.38 -3.30
CA LEU A 95 -5.54 -13.49 -4.72
C LEU A 95 -6.93 -14.08 -4.98
N LEU A 96 -7.56 -14.65 -3.96
CA LEU A 96 -8.87 -15.31 -4.04
C LEU A 96 -9.92 -14.51 -3.28
N SER A 97 -11.16 -14.52 -3.79
CA SER A 97 -12.31 -13.96 -3.11
C SER A 97 -12.61 -14.76 -1.82
N PRO A 98 -12.70 -14.11 -0.65
CA PRO A 98 -13.03 -14.80 0.59
C PRO A 98 -14.46 -15.36 0.61
N ALA A 99 -15.36 -14.85 -0.24
CA ALA A 99 -16.76 -15.23 -0.25
C ALA A 99 -17.03 -16.55 -1.00
N ILE A 100 -16.35 -16.74 -2.14
CA ILE A 100 -16.64 -17.85 -3.07
C ILE A 100 -15.40 -18.66 -3.48
N GLY A 101 -14.18 -18.21 -3.16
CA GLY A 101 -12.94 -18.91 -3.49
C GLY A 101 -12.40 -18.65 -4.90
N ASP A 102 -13.17 -17.99 -5.76
CA ASP A 102 -12.74 -17.66 -7.13
C ASP A 102 -11.60 -16.63 -7.15
N PRO A 103 -10.74 -16.65 -8.19
CA PRO A 103 -9.71 -15.63 -8.38
C PRO A 103 -10.31 -14.22 -8.48
N ILE A 104 -9.83 -13.30 -7.65
CA ILE A 104 -10.21 -11.88 -7.72
C ILE A 104 -9.19 -11.05 -8.50
N SER A 105 -7.92 -11.45 -8.48
CA SER A 105 -6.83 -10.75 -9.17
C SER A 105 -6.65 -11.27 -10.60
N VAL A 106 -7.72 -11.19 -11.39
CA VAL A 106 -7.75 -11.59 -12.80
C VAL A 106 -7.48 -10.41 -13.73
N PRO A 107 -6.77 -10.59 -14.86
CA PRO A 107 -6.63 -9.55 -15.89
C PRO A 107 -8.00 -9.03 -16.32
N THR A 108 -8.14 -7.70 -16.38
CA THR A 108 -9.36 -6.98 -16.79
C THR A 108 -9.07 -6.20 -18.07
#